data_AF-A0A1V4LX36-F1
#
_entry.id   AF-A0A1V4LX36-F1
#
_cell.length_a   1.000
_cell.length_b   1.000
_cell.length_c   1.000
_cell.angle_alpha   90.00
_cell.angle_beta   90.00
_cell.angle_gamma   90.00
#
_symmetry.space_group_name_H-M   'P 1'
#
loop_
_entity.id
_entity.type
_entity.pdbx_description
1 polymer ?
#
loop_
_entity_poly.entity_id
_entity_poly.type
_entity_poly.pdbx_seq_one_letter_code
_entity_poly.pdbx_strand_id
1 'polypeptide(L)'
;MQQPTCELVREGQRTYLQLRLPGVRTREMDSRQLQLQAYQQTRDRDLPRPYSPHLPPARWQESSAAWAAVAVVVSQEEEALTLQLPIGEAQQTSDFALALNIGYQLEAERELIHRTCFVLRDLRIATERGVRLPAQGRFTLDAVETLPSGTGKAPFWLFTREEMATVDD
;
A
#
# COMPACT_ATOMS: atom_id res chain seq x y z
N MET A 1 -17.73 15.11 -0.92
CA MET A 1 -16.52 14.48 -1.49
C MET A 1 -16.36 13.14 -0.80
N GLN A 2 -16.31 12.02 -1.53
CA GLN A 2 -16.05 10.71 -0.94
C GLN A 2 -14.53 10.49 -0.91
N GLN A 3 -13.97 10.28 0.28
CA GLN A 3 -12.54 10.08 0.49
C GLN A 3 -12.18 8.61 0.20
N PRO A 4 -10.99 8.34 -0.37
CA PRO A 4 -10.42 7.01 -0.41
C PRO A 4 -10.45 6.33 0.95
N THR A 5 -10.68 5.03 0.94
CA THR A 5 -10.60 4.20 2.16
C THR A 5 -9.54 3.13 1.96
N CYS A 6 -8.87 2.77 3.05
CA CYS A 6 -7.85 1.74 3.08
C CYS A 6 -8.13 0.78 4.23
N GLU A 7 -8.11 -0.52 3.96
CA GLU A 7 -8.30 -1.56 4.97
C GLU A 7 -7.18 -2.59 4.88
N LEU A 8 -6.61 -2.99 6.01
CA LEU A 8 -5.83 -4.23 6.10
C LEU A 8 -6.81 -5.38 6.25
N VAL A 9 -6.80 -6.29 5.28
CA VAL A 9 -7.63 -7.49 5.30
C VAL A 9 -6.74 -8.71 5.45
N ARG A 10 -7.12 -9.56 6.40
CA ARG A 10 -6.50 -10.88 6.58
C ARG A 10 -7.59 -11.94 6.62
N GLU A 11 -7.56 -12.81 5.62
CA GLU A 11 -8.52 -13.89 5.40
C GLU A 11 -7.76 -15.19 5.13
N GLY A 12 -7.65 -16.02 6.17
CA GLY A 12 -6.89 -17.27 6.11
C GLY A 12 -5.40 -16.98 5.91
N GLN A 13 -4.85 -17.44 4.78
CA GLN A 13 -3.44 -17.23 4.39
C GLN A 13 -3.22 -15.93 3.62
N ARG A 14 -4.28 -15.26 3.15
CA ARG A 14 -4.16 -14.04 2.35
C ARG A 14 -4.12 -12.83 3.28
N THR A 15 -3.10 -11.99 3.11
CA THR A 15 -3.02 -10.67 3.75
C THR A 15 -2.81 -9.64 2.67
N TYR A 16 -3.64 -8.60 2.64
CA TYR A 16 -3.58 -7.55 1.62
C TYR A 16 -4.12 -6.23 2.18
N LEU A 17 -3.68 -5.11 1.60
CA LEU A 17 -4.36 -3.84 1.78
C LEU A 17 -5.40 -3.67 0.68
N GLN A 18 -6.63 -3.35 1.06
CA GLN A 18 -7.71 -3.02 0.13
C GLN A 18 -7.89 -1.50 0.10
N LEU A 19 -7.60 -0.89 -1.05
CA LEU A 19 -7.82 0.53 -1.33
C LEU A 19 -9.08 0.68 -2.15
N ARG A 20 -10.03 1.48 -1.69
CA ARG A 20 -11.25 1.81 -2.46
C ARG A 20 -11.27 3.29 -2.80
N LEU A 21 -11.42 3.57 -4.09
CA LEU A 21 -11.38 4.90 -4.70
C LEU A 21 -12.78 5.25 -5.22
N PRO A 22 -13.68 5.79 -4.38
CA PRO A 22 -15.08 6.01 -4.75
C PRO A 22 -15.28 7.06 -5.86
N GLY A 23 -14.28 7.90 -6.11
CA GLY A 23 -14.34 8.93 -7.15
C GLY A 23 -13.97 8.44 -8.56
N VAL A 24 -13.61 7.17 -8.74
CA VAL A 24 -13.18 6.60 -10.02
C VAL A 24 -13.91 5.28 -10.23
N ARG A 25 -14.56 5.09 -11.39
CA ARG A 25 -15.06 3.76 -11.77
C ARG A 25 -13.93 2.91 -12.32
N THR A 26 -14.02 1.60 -12.13
CA THR A 26 -12.99 0.66 -12.61
C THR A 26 -12.73 0.77 -14.11
N ARG A 27 -13.77 0.99 -14.92
CA ARG A 27 -13.64 1.20 -16.38
C ARG A 27 -12.88 2.46 -16.78
N GLU A 28 -12.85 3.45 -15.88
CA GLU A 28 -12.20 4.73 -16.14
C GLU A 28 -10.73 4.71 -15.70
N MET A 29 -10.27 3.63 -15.06
CA MET A 29 -8.92 3.49 -14.50
C MET A 29 -7.82 3.94 -15.46
N ASP A 30 -7.82 3.45 -16.70
CA ASP A 30 -6.76 3.74 -17.67
C ASP A 30 -6.89 5.14 -18.32
N SER A 31 -8.09 5.72 -18.25
CA SER A 31 -8.36 7.09 -18.70
C SER A 31 -8.11 8.15 -17.64
N ARG A 32 -7.94 7.72 -16.38
CA ARG A 32 -7.76 8.59 -15.21
C ARG A 32 -6.29 8.48 -14.80
N GLN A 33 -5.64 9.60 -14.52
CA GLN A 33 -4.26 9.56 -14.02
C GLN A 33 -4.23 9.01 -12.58
N LEU A 34 -3.96 7.72 -12.42
CA LEU A 34 -3.71 7.08 -11.13
C LEU A 34 -2.24 7.18 -10.77
N GLN A 35 -1.99 7.64 -9.54
CA GLN A 35 -0.66 7.92 -9.02
C GLN A 35 -0.49 7.18 -7.69
N LEU A 36 0.52 6.33 -7.60
CA LEU A 36 0.93 5.69 -6.35
C LEU A 36 2.28 6.21 -5.91
N GLN A 37 2.40 6.53 -4.63
CA GLN A 37 3.67 6.70 -3.98
C GLN A 37 3.69 5.80 -2.74
N ALA A 38 4.59 4.82 -2.71
CA ALA A 38 4.69 3.84 -1.63
C ALA A 38 6.09 3.82 -1.04
N TYR A 39 6.15 3.78 0.29
CA TYR A 39 7.38 3.62 1.05
C TYR A 39 7.26 2.46 2.00
N GLN A 40 8.15 1.49 1.90
CA GLN A 40 8.23 0.40 2.85
C GLN A 40 9.38 0.65 3.81
N GLN A 41 9.14 0.39 5.10
CA GLN A 41 10.21 0.42 6.07
C GLN A 41 11.00 -0.88 5.99
N THR A 42 12.30 -0.79 5.77
CA THR A 42 13.20 -1.94 5.72
C THR A 42 14.42 -1.68 6.61
N ARG A 43 15.04 -2.76 7.08
CA ARG A 43 16.34 -2.72 7.75
C ARG A 43 17.38 -3.13 6.72
N ASP A 44 18.37 -2.27 6.53
CA ASP A 44 19.52 -2.57 5.67
C ASP A 44 20.34 -3.68 6.33
N ARG A 45 20.15 -4.92 5.88
CA ARG A 45 20.86 -6.11 6.39
C ARG A 45 22.17 -6.35 5.66
N ASP A 46 22.39 -5.68 4.53
CA ASP A 46 23.48 -5.97 3.59
C ASP A 46 24.69 -5.04 3.74
N LEU A 47 24.62 -4.02 4.60
CA LEU A 47 25.77 -3.19 4.93
C LEU A 47 26.76 -3.97 5.84
N PRO A 48 27.97 -4.32 5.37
CA PRO A 48 28.99 -4.93 6.22
C PRO A 48 29.38 -3.91 7.29
N ARG A 49 29.03 -4.20 8.55
CA ARG A 49 29.43 -3.41 9.71
C ARG A 49 30.31 -4.22 10.65
N PRO A 50 31.28 -3.58 11.34
CA PRO A 50 31.95 -4.20 12.47
C PRO A 50 30.91 -4.63 13.50
N TYR A 51 31.15 -5.78 14.12
CA TYR A 51 30.23 -6.48 15.04
C TYR A 51 29.58 -5.50 16.03
N SER A 52 28.33 -5.12 15.77
CA SER A 52 27.55 -4.21 16.60
C SER A 52 26.31 -4.97 17.06
N PRO A 53 26.02 -5.04 18.37
CA PRO A 53 24.89 -5.80 18.91
C PRO A 53 23.53 -5.15 18.59
N HIS A 54 23.53 -3.94 18.04
CA HIS A 54 22.32 -3.19 17.70
C HIS A 54 21.92 -3.44 16.24
N LEU A 55 20.68 -3.86 16.04
CA LEU A 55 20.07 -3.92 14.71
C LEU A 55 20.08 -2.52 14.07
N PRO A 56 20.35 -2.41 12.76
CA PRO A 56 20.35 -1.13 12.08
C PRO A 56 18.97 -0.47 12.18
N PRO A 57 18.91 0.87 12.28
CA PRO A 57 17.63 1.57 12.36
C PRO A 57 16.84 1.32 11.08
N ALA A 58 15.54 1.05 11.25
CA ALA A 58 14.64 0.79 10.14
C ALA A 58 14.37 2.10 9.39
N ARG A 59 14.61 2.12 8.07
CA ARG A 59 14.51 3.30 7.21
C ARG A 59 13.38 3.11 6.20
N TRP A 60 12.73 4.22 5.84
CA TRP A 60 11.79 4.23 4.73
C TRP A 60 12.54 4.14 3.41
N GLN A 61 12.17 3.18 2.58
CA GLN A 61 12.65 3.04 1.20
C GLN A 61 11.48 3.21 0.23
N GLU A 62 11.74 3.93 -0.85
CA GLU A 62 10.79 4.08 -1.95
C GLU A 62 10.55 2.71 -2.60
N SER A 63 9.29 2.39 -2.88
CA SER A 63 8.87 1.06 -3.37
C SER A 63 7.61 1.14 -4.25
N SER A 64 7.30 2.31 -4.81
CA SER A 64 6.05 2.58 -5.53
C SER A 64 5.88 1.67 -6.73
N ALA A 65 6.93 1.49 -7.54
CA ALA A 65 6.90 0.60 -8.69
C ALA A 65 6.64 -0.86 -8.29
N ALA A 66 7.28 -1.34 -7.21
CA ALA A 66 7.08 -2.70 -6.71
C ALA A 66 5.64 -2.92 -6.20
N TRP A 67 5.08 -1.94 -5.49
CA TRP A 67 3.69 -2.01 -5.01
C TRP A 67 2.66 -1.86 -6.12
N ALA A 68 2.93 -1.03 -7.14
CA ALA A 68 2.09 -0.92 -8.32
C ALA A 68 2.07 -2.23 -9.12
N ALA A 69 3.23 -2.86 -9.30
CA ALA A 69 3.36 -4.11 -10.05
C ALA A 69 2.60 -5.29 -9.42
N VAL A 70 2.50 -5.33 -8.09
CA VAL A 70 1.74 -6.39 -7.38
C VAL A 70 0.29 -6.01 -7.11
N ALA A 71 -0.12 -4.77 -7.42
CA ALA A 71 -1.49 -4.34 -7.19
C ALA A 71 -2.44 -5.11 -8.11
N VAL A 72 -3.64 -5.40 -7.60
CA VAL A 72 -4.67 -6.17 -8.30
C VAL A 72 -5.98 -5.38 -8.29
N VAL A 73 -6.65 -5.26 -9.44
CA VAL A 73 -8.00 -4.71 -9.51
C VAL A 73 -9.00 -5.80 -9.14
N VAL A 74 -9.89 -5.53 -8.17
CA VAL A 74 -10.90 -6.52 -7.71
C VAL A 74 -12.34 -6.03 -7.85
N SER A 75 -12.55 -4.79 -8.24
CA SER A 75 -13.87 -4.24 -8.54
C SER A 75 -14.29 -4.52 -9.99
N GLN A 76 -15.60 -4.56 -10.23
CA GLN A 76 -16.15 -4.65 -11.58
C GLN A 76 -16.15 -3.30 -12.30
N GLU A 77 -16.33 -3.30 -13.62
CA GLU A 77 -16.21 -2.13 -14.49
C GLU A 77 -17.07 -0.91 -14.05
N GLU A 78 -18.29 -1.15 -13.58
CA GLU A 78 -19.22 -0.11 -13.12
C GLU A 78 -19.10 0.23 -11.62
N GLU A 79 -18.32 -0.54 -10.87
CA GLU A 79 -18.10 -0.32 -9.44
C GLU A 79 -17.01 0.74 -9.21
N ALA A 80 -16.99 1.27 -7.99
CA ALA A 80 -15.89 2.10 -7.52
C ALA A 80 -14.59 1.28 -7.57
N LEU A 81 -13.54 1.88 -8.12
CA LEU A 81 -12.24 1.24 -8.28
C LEU A 81 -11.73 0.76 -6.93
N THR A 82 -11.50 -0.55 -6.83
CA THR A 82 -10.99 -1.22 -5.65
C THR A 82 -9.74 -1.99 -6.02
N LEU A 83 -8.64 -1.62 -5.37
CA LEU A 83 -7.32 -2.21 -5.54
C LEU A 83 -6.98 -3.06 -4.33
N GLN A 84 -6.37 -4.22 -4.56
CA GLN A 84 -5.73 -5.02 -3.53
C GLN A 84 -4.21 -4.97 -3.71
N LEU A 85 -3.51 -4.66 -2.63
CA LEU A 85 -2.05 -4.67 -2.55
C LEU A 85 -1.67 -5.88 -1.66
N PRO A 86 -1.31 -7.03 -2.26
CA PRO A 86 -0.97 -8.22 -1.50
C PRO A 86 0.31 -8.01 -0.69
N ILE A 87 0.28 -8.46 0.57
CA ILE A 87 1.44 -8.45 1.47
C ILE A 87 1.94 -9.89 1.59
N GLY A 88 3.07 -10.18 0.92
CA GLY A 88 3.65 -11.52 0.89
C GLY A 88 4.08 -11.99 2.28
N GLU A 89 4.10 -13.31 2.52
CA GLU A 89 4.45 -13.90 3.82
C GLU A 89 5.81 -13.43 4.34
N ALA A 90 6.80 -13.27 3.45
CA ALA A 90 8.13 -12.77 3.80
C ALA A 90 8.12 -11.32 4.30
N GLN A 91 7.16 -10.51 3.85
CA GLN A 91 6.96 -9.13 4.31
C GLN A 91 6.16 -9.07 5.61
N GLN A 92 5.36 -10.10 5.92
CA GLN A 92 4.56 -10.17 7.14
C GLN A 92 5.45 -10.40 8.36
N THR A 93 6.17 -9.36 8.78
CA THR A 93 7.06 -9.31 9.94
C THR A 93 6.52 -8.30 10.95
N SER A 94 6.90 -8.42 12.22
CA SER A 94 6.48 -7.47 13.26
C SER A 94 7.04 -6.05 13.06
N ASP A 95 8.09 -5.92 12.25
CA ASP A 95 8.73 -4.64 11.91
C ASP A 95 8.21 -4.04 10.59
N PHE A 96 7.19 -4.65 9.97
CA PHE A 96 6.65 -4.16 8.71
C PHE A 96 5.91 -2.84 8.89
N ALA A 97 6.29 -1.85 8.11
CA ALA A 97 5.53 -0.63 7.95
C ALA A 97 5.50 -0.20 6.48
N LEU A 98 4.36 0.32 6.05
CA LEU A 98 4.09 0.77 4.69
C LEU A 98 3.37 2.12 4.75
N ALA A 99 3.91 3.12 4.08
CA ALA A 99 3.29 4.42 3.90
C ALA A 99 2.89 4.56 2.43
N LEU A 100 1.65 4.95 2.18
CA LEU A 100 1.05 5.05 0.85
C LEU A 100 0.50 6.46 0.67
N ASN A 101 0.65 7.00 -0.53
CA ASN A 101 -0.05 8.17 -0.99
C ASN A 101 -0.64 7.84 -2.36
N ILE A 102 -1.97 7.78 -2.40
CA ILE A 102 -2.73 7.50 -3.61
C ILE A 102 -3.30 8.80 -4.15
N GLY A 103 -3.00 9.07 -5.41
CA GLY A 103 -3.50 10.19 -6.17
C GLY A 103 -4.39 9.70 -7.31
N TYR A 104 -5.51 10.37 -7.56
CA TYR A 104 -6.31 10.11 -8.75
C TYR A 104 -7.00 11.36 -9.26
N GLN A 105 -7.16 11.42 -10.58
CA GLN A 105 -7.89 12.48 -11.24
C GLN A 105 -9.41 12.27 -11.13
N LEU A 106 -10.14 13.24 -10.59
CA LEU A 106 -11.60 13.15 -10.40
C LEU A 106 -12.39 13.37 -11.70
N GLU A 107 -11.96 14.30 -12.54
CA GLU A 107 -12.64 14.69 -13.79
C GLU A 107 -11.61 14.68 -14.93
N ALA A 108 -11.94 14.12 -16.11
CA ALA A 108 -10.95 13.91 -17.19
C ALA A 108 -10.43 15.24 -17.73
N GLU A 109 -11.29 16.25 -17.67
CA GLU A 109 -11.10 17.58 -18.22
C GLU A 109 -10.41 18.54 -17.24
N ARG A 110 -10.16 18.11 -15.99
CA ARG A 110 -9.51 18.92 -14.96
C ARG A 110 -8.29 18.21 -14.39
N GLU A 111 -7.19 18.93 -14.29
CA GLU A 111 -5.95 18.44 -13.65
C GLU A 111 -6.03 18.40 -12.10
N LEU A 112 -7.23 18.22 -11.55
CA LEU A 112 -7.43 18.17 -10.10
C LEU A 112 -7.24 16.73 -9.61
N ILE A 113 -6.06 16.49 -9.01
CA ILE A 113 -5.68 15.20 -8.44
C ILE A 113 -6.07 15.18 -6.96
N HIS A 114 -7.02 14.31 -6.61
CA HIS A 114 -7.33 14.03 -5.21
C HIS A 114 -6.26 13.12 -4.63
N ARG A 115 -5.67 13.52 -3.50
CA ARG A 115 -4.60 12.76 -2.84
C ARG A 115 -5.03 12.34 -1.45
N THR A 116 -4.67 11.13 -1.06
CA THR A 116 -4.91 10.63 0.30
C THR A 116 -3.74 9.78 0.75
N CYS A 117 -3.26 10.05 1.96
CA CYS A 117 -2.15 9.32 2.54
C CYS A 117 -2.65 8.29 3.56
N PHE A 118 -2.05 7.11 3.59
CA PHE A 118 -2.29 6.06 4.57
C PHE A 118 -0.96 5.57 5.13
N VAL A 119 -0.95 5.18 6.40
CA VAL A 119 0.25 4.61 7.02
C VAL A 119 -0.13 3.35 7.79
N LEU A 120 0.34 2.21 7.31
CA LEU A 120 0.33 0.95 8.03
C LEU A 120 1.62 0.83 8.85
N ARG A 121 1.53 0.83 10.18
CA ARG A 121 2.70 0.66 11.07
C ARG A 121 2.76 -0.69 11.75
N ASP A 122 1.66 -1.43 11.72
CA ASP A 122 1.52 -2.71 12.40
C ASP A 122 0.58 -3.60 11.60
N LEU A 123 1.02 -4.84 11.37
CA LEU A 123 0.24 -5.90 10.72
C LEU A 123 -0.69 -6.64 11.69
N ARG A 124 -0.86 -6.12 12.92
CA ARG A 124 -1.64 -6.70 14.01
C ARG A 124 -1.22 -8.15 14.28
N ILE A 125 0.08 -8.36 14.41
CA ILE A 125 0.65 -9.69 14.69
C ILE A 125 1.12 -9.73 16.14
N ALA A 126 0.43 -10.51 16.96
CA ALA A 126 0.86 -10.77 18.33
C ALA A 126 1.94 -11.85 18.36
N THR A 127 2.82 -11.81 19.36
CA THR A 127 3.77 -12.89 19.62
C THR A 127 3.44 -13.47 20.99
N GLU A 128 2.95 -14.71 21.02
CA GLU A 128 2.67 -15.44 22.26
C GLU A 128 3.55 -16.68 22.35
N ARG A 129 4.34 -16.79 23.42
CA ARG A 129 5.24 -17.94 23.67
C ARG A 129 6.16 -18.28 22.48
N GLY A 130 6.60 -17.27 21.73
CA GLY A 130 7.45 -17.42 20.55
C GLY A 130 6.72 -17.78 19.26
N VAL A 131 5.40 -17.96 19.31
CA VAL A 131 4.54 -18.19 18.14
C VAL A 131 3.93 -16.87 17.69
N ARG A 132 3.94 -16.63 16.37
CA ARG A 132 3.37 -15.44 15.74
C ARG A 132 1.90 -15.69 15.43
N LEU A 133 1.03 -14.86 15.99
CA LEU A 133 -0.43 -14.96 15.89
C LEU A 133 -0.96 -13.72 15.14
N PRO A 134 -1.07 -13.80 13.80
CA PRO A 134 -1.66 -12.73 13.01
C PRO A 134 -3.18 -12.61 13.29
N ALA A 135 -3.64 -11.43 13.69
CA ALA A 135 -5.07 -11.18 13.87
C ALA A 135 -5.82 -11.30 12.54
N GLN A 136 -6.91 -12.05 12.54
CA GLN A 136 -7.80 -12.24 11.38
C GLN A 136 -8.89 -11.16 11.36
N GLY A 137 -9.33 -10.78 10.17
CA GLY A 137 -10.40 -9.80 9.98
C GLY A 137 -10.00 -8.61 9.11
N ARG A 138 -10.82 -7.55 9.18
CA ARG A 138 -10.67 -6.31 8.43
C ARG A 138 -10.37 -5.18 9.39
N PHE A 139 -9.32 -4.42 9.13
CA PHE A 139 -8.86 -3.33 9.98
C PHE A 139 -8.75 -2.06 9.14
N THR A 140 -9.58 -1.06 9.41
CA THR A 140 -9.54 0.22 8.71
C THR A 140 -8.26 0.99 9.05
N LEU A 141 -7.64 1.60 8.04
CA LEU A 141 -6.54 2.55 8.20
C LEU A 141 -7.09 3.95 8.05
N ASP A 142 -6.82 4.79 9.04
CA ASP A 142 -7.17 6.21 8.96
C ASP A 142 -6.28 6.92 7.93
N ALA A 143 -6.91 7.82 7.18
CA ALA A 143 -6.18 8.73 6.33
C ALA A 143 -5.38 9.70 7.19
N VAL A 144 -4.14 9.97 6.80
CA VAL A 144 -3.25 10.93 7.48
C VAL A 144 -3.02 12.15 6.60
N GLU A 145 -2.77 13.30 7.23
CA GLU A 145 -2.50 14.54 6.49
C GLU A 145 -1.13 14.53 5.81
N THR A 146 -0.13 13.91 6.45
CA THR A 146 1.25 13.91 5.97
C THR A 146 1.88 12.53 6.13
N LEU A 147 2.74 12.17 5.16
CA LEU A 147 3.52 10.94 5.23
C LEU A 147 4.64 11.06 6.30
N PRO A 148 5.15 9.93 6.82
CA PRO A 148 6.20 9.93 7.83
C PRO A 148 7.48 10.67 7.40
N SER A 149 8.21 11.22 8.37
CA SER A 149 9.48 11.91 8.09
C SER A 149 10.45 11.03 7.30
N GLY A 150 11.06 11.59 6.25
CA GLY A 150 11.96 10.87 5.35
C GLY A 150 11.27 10.26 4.12
N THR A 151 9.93 10.37 4.02
CA THR A 151 9.14 9.98 2.85
C THR A 151 8.60 11.22 2.09
N GLY A 152 7.85 11.01 1.01
CA GLY A 152 7.17 12.07 0.25
C GLY A 152 8.04 12.86 -0.72
N LYS A 153 9.32 12.47 -0.88
CA LYS A 153 10.28 13.16 -1.77
C LYS A 153 10.42 12.52 -3.15
N ALA A 154 9.90 11.30 -3.33
CA ALA A 154 10.00 10.56 -4.58
C ALA A 154 8.94 11.06 -5.57
N PRO A 155 9.16 10.92 -6.89
CA PRO A 155 8.09 11.14 -7.85
C PRO A 155 6.92 10.16 -7.60
N PHE A 156 5.74 10.53 -8.07
CA PHE A 156 4.61 9.62 -8.10
C PHE A 156 4.79 8.62 -9.24
N TRP A 157 4.46 7.36 -8.96
CA TRP A 157 4.40 6.32 -9.96
C TRP A 157 3.02 6.34 -10.62
N LEU A 158 2.98 6.71 -11.90
CA LEU A 158 1.77 6.56 -12.71
C LEU A 158 1.65 5.08 -13.06
N PHE A 159 0.46 4.50 -12.88
CA PHE A 159 0.24 3.10 -13.23
C PHE A 159 -1.12 2.87 -13.87
N THR A 160 -1.12 1.98 -14.86
CA THR A 160 -2.29 1.52 -15.61
C THR A 160 -2.61 0.06 -15.31
N ARG A 161 -3.72 -0.45 -15.83
CA ARG A 161 -4.11 -1.86 -15.64
C ARG A 161 -3.08 -2.83 -16.21
N GLU A 162 -2.35 -2.45 -17.27
CA GLU A 162 -1.33 -3.29 -17.90
C GLU A 162 -0.07 -3.47 -17.04
N GLU A 163 0.21 -2.53 -16.14
CA GLU A 163 1.36 -2.57 -15.24
C GLU A 163 1.07 -3.31 -13.93
N MET A 164 -0.20 -3.69 -13.72
CA MET A 164 -0.69 -4.38 -12.53
C MET A 164 -0.68 -5.89 -12.69
N ALA A 165 -0.74 -6.61 -11.57
CA ALA A 165 -0.89 -8.06 -11.59
C ALA A 165 -2.28 -8.45 -12.12
N THR A 166 -2.31 -9.38 -13.08
CA THR A 166 -3.54 -9.97 -13.59
C THR A 166 -4.10 -10.97 -12.58
N VAL A 167 -5.42 -10.96 -12.39
CA VAL A 167 -6.11 -12.09 -11.75
C VAL A 167 -6.22 -13.17 -12.80
N ASP A 168 -5.33 -14.17 -12.77
CA ASP A 168 -5.59 -15.45 -13.45
C ASP A 168 -6.76 -16.11 -12.72
N ASP A 169 -7.89 -16.28 -13.43
CA ASP A 169 -9.06 -17.05 -13.01
C ASP A 169 -8.81 -18.56 -13.14
#